data_AF-A0AA42W8B7-F1
#
_entry.id   AF-A0AA42W8B7-F1
#
_cell.length_a   1.000
_cell.length_b   1.000
_cell.length_c   1.000
_cell.angle_alpha   90.00
_cell.angle_beta   90.00
_cell.angle_gamma   90.00
#
_symmetry.space_group_name_H-M   'P 1'
#
loop_
_entity.id
_entity.type
_entity.pdbx_description
1 polymer ?
#
loop_
_entity_poly.entity_id
_entity_poly.type
_entity_poly.pdbx_seq_one_letter_code
_entity_poly.pdbx_strand_id
1 'polypeptide(L)'
;MAAKPWTAWDWCWRILAGSTAGLTLAFFVPACFALAGDGIMHLNKYQVAMWMVPPLWVAVVGIGFSLRTTSRAGLIKTYKQVHTWTGLLSGLALFVAFYAGAITMFKEPIARWSAPQASLQTTLPQLPALIDQVMAAHPATARAFVVELAADPSGAAALHWQEPGAAGKPPSAGTTFSARQETDGTLQVDAVRQSRIGQFVDELHRTAGLPTDLESGVLVMAVISGLYALALVSGVVVLWPTLIKDFFALRWGANLKRLWLDAHNVIGIVSLPFHMTMALSAMVFGLHDPIYAVQDRLVYDGQLARMYEESSPMREARAGEGARAMLPVADLLARVREQEPGVTPLRLTYRHYGQTGATVWLQGRDDRQFMRKPEGGFLLVSAETGQVLNREYGPGGQGWMRWVTGFFALHFGSYGGEPVRWGYFVLGLAGAFLFYTGNLLWIESRRKRARGASGNVTQRRDVRAMGALTVGVCMGCIAGVSVAIAAARFVEGPAWALYYLTFLGFTGAAFALGPARAATALPRAAAAATLAIPAATLVAWALSGWNAQVALSAPGVDAVALAGAALLWRTAVAARQRARNGPQDSIWASG
;
A
#
# COMPACT_ATOMS: atom_id res chain seq x y z
N MET A 1 -23.08 3.70 -47.37
CA MET A 1 -24.30 3.72 -46.56
C MET A 1 -23.96 4.24 -45.16
N ALA A 2 -24.48 5.41 -44.77
CA ALA A 2 -24.31 5.91 -43.41
C ALA A 2 -25.15 5.04 -42.46
N ALA A 3 -24.51 4.44 -41.45
CA ALA A 3 -25.22 3.61 -40.49
C ALA A 3 -26.17 4.48 -39.65
N LYS A 4 -27.42 4.03 -39.50
CA LYS A 4 -28.45 4.69 -38.71
C LYS A 4 -27.97 4.85 -37.26
N PRO A 5 -28.13 6.03 -36.62
CA PRO A 5 -27.75 6.21 -35.22
C PRO A 5 -28.60 5.31 -34.32
N TRP A 6 -27.94 4.72 -33.32
CA TRP A 6 -28.54 3.79 -32.37
C TRP A 6 -29.50 4.50 -31.42
N THR A 7 -30.62 3.87 -31.08
CA THR A 7 -31.59 4.37 -30.11
C THR A 7 -31.17 3.99 -28.68
N ALA A 8 -31.75 4.66 -27.67
CA ALA A 8 -31.51 4.32 -26.26
C ALA A 8 -31.89 2.86 -25.92
N TRP A 9 -32.86 2.30 -26.64
CA TRP A 9 -33.30 0.92 -26.49
C TRP A 9 -32.25 -0.08 -26.99
N ASP A 10 -31.58 0.25 -28.10
CA ASP A 10 -30.49 -0.56 -28.63
C ASP A 10 -29.27 -0.58 -27.69
N TRP A 11 -29.02 0.52 -26.98
CA TRP A 11 -27.98 0.59 -25.96
C TRP A 11 -28.30 -0.33 -24.77
N CYS A 12 -29.54 -0.30 -24.27
CA CYS A 12 -29.97 -1.16 -23.18
C CYS A 12 -29.80 -2.65 -23.53
N TRP A 13 -30.21 -3.06 -24.73
CA TRP A 13 -30.16 -4.47 -25.13
C TRP A 13 -28.74 -5.00 -25.33
N ARG A 14 -27.82 -4.14 -25.78
CA ARG A 14 -26.41 -4.51 -25.96
C ARG A 14 -25.63 -4.56 -24.65
N ILE A 15 -25.96 -3.68 -23.71
CA ILE A 15 -25.47 -3.76 -22.33
C ILE A 15 -25.97 -5.06 -21.69
N LEU A 16 -27.26 -5.38 -21.85
CA LEU A 16 -27.83 -6.59 -21.29
C LEU A 16 -27.17 -7.84 -21.86
N ALA A 17 -27.02 -7.94 -23.19
CA ALA A 17 -26.41 -9.08 -23.89
C ALA A 17 -24.91 -9.25 -23.58
N GLY A 18 -24.14 -8.16 -23.51
CA GLY A 18 -22.74 -8.20 -23.10
C GLY A 18 -22.56 -8.61 -21.65
N SER A 19 -23.50 -8.20 -20.79
CA SER A 19 -23.54 -8.60 -19.38
C SER A 19 -23.92 -10.08 -19.23
N THR A 20 -24.91 -10.60 -19.98
CA THR A 20 -25.26 -12.03 -19.94
C THR A 20 -24.15 -12.92 -20.45
N ALA A 21 -23.53 -12.61 -21.59
CA ALA A 21 -22.40 -13.40 -22.10
C ALA A 21 -21.20 -13.37 -21.14
N GLY A 22 -20.95 -12.21 -20.52
CA GLY A 22 -19.91 -12.07 -19.52
C GLY A 22 -20.19 -12.85 -18.24
N LEU A 23 -21.45 -12.85 -17.78
CA LEU A 23 -21.93 -13.67 -16.67
C LEU A 23 -21.82 -15.16 -16.99
N THR A 24 -22.23 -15.61 -18.18
CA THR A 24 -22.13 -17.03 -18.58
C THR A 24 -20.68 -17.54 -18.54
N LEU A 25 -19.72 -16.77 -19.08
CA LEU A 25 -18.31 -17.14 -19.01
C LEU A 25 -17.76 -17.13 -17.58
N ALA A 26 -18.22 -16.17 -16.78
CA ALA A 26 -17.83 -16.02 -15.39
C ALA A 26 -18.34 -17.15 -14.49
N PHE A 27 -19.41 -17.85 -14.86
CA PHE A 27 -19.88 -19.06 -14.17
C PHE A 27 -19.30 -20.35 -14.76
N PHE A 28 -19.03 -20.39 -16.07
CA PHE A 28 -18.54 -21.59 -16.77
C PHE A 28 -17.09 -21.93 -16.42
N VAL A 29 -16.18 -20.94 -16.40
CA VAL A 29 -14.76 -21.18 -16.09
C VAL A 29 -14.56 -21.72 -14.66
N PRO A 30 -15.20 -21.16 -13.62
CA PRO A 30 -15.17 -21.74 -12.27
C PRO A 30 -15.76 -23.15 -12.18
N ALA A 31 -16.86 -23.41 -12.90
CA ALA A 31 -17.48 -24.73 -12.93
C ALA A 31 -16.55 -25.80 -13.55
N CYS A 32 -15.82 -25.46 -14.63
CA CYS A 32 -14.81 -26.35 -15.20
C CYS A 32 -13.64 -26.61 -14.25
N PHE A 33 -13.20 -25.61 -13.47
CA PHE A 33 -12.17 -25.80 -12.44
C PHE A 33 -12.66 -26.64 -11.25
N ALA A 34 -13.93 -26.50 -10.87
CA ALA A 34 -14.55 -27.33 -9.84
C ALA A 34 -14.67 -28.81 -10.26
N LEU A 35 -14.82 -29.08 -11.55
CA LEU A 35 -14.91 -30.42 -12.12
C LEU A 35 -13.55 -31.09 -12.40
N ALA A 36 -12.45 -30.34 -12.39
CA ALA A 36 -11.11 -30.84 -12.75
C ALA A 36 -10.16 -31.09 -11.56
N GLY A 37 -10.59 -30.83 -10.32
CA GLY A 37 -9.79 -31.04 -9.12
C GLY A 37 -10.27 -32.22 -8.28
N ASP A 38 -9.42 -33.22 -8.06
CA ASP A 38 -9.68 -34.30 -7.11
C ASP A 38 -9.73 -33.73 -5.68
N GLY A 39 -10.95 -33.59 -5.13
CA GLY A 39 -11.13 -33.33 -3.69
C GLY A 39 -12.13 -32.23 -3.29
N ILE A 40 -12.93 -31.68 -4.20
CA ILE A 40 -13.88 -30.59 -3.84
C ILE A 40 -15.28 -31.15 -3.52
N MET A 41 -15.40 -31.96 -2.47
CA MET A 41 -16.71 -32.54 -2.06
C MET A 41 -17.53 -31.68 -1.07
N HIS A 42 -17.00 -30.55 -0.61
CA HIS A 42 -17.75 -29.59 0.21
C HIS A 42 -17.39 -28.14 -0.16
N LEU A 43 -17.89 -27.66 -1.30
CA LEU A 43 -17.95 -26.22 -1.58
C LEU A 43 -18.84 -25.57 -0.52
N ASN A 44 -18.26 -24.87 0.45
CA ASN A 44 -19.07 -24.00 1.29
C ASN A 44 -19.46 -22.77 0.43
N LYS A 45 -20.66 -22.24 0.68
CA LYS A 45 -21.32 -21.21 -0.15
C LYS A 45 -20.49 -19.90 -0.29
N TYR A 46 -19.52 -19.70 0.60
CA TYR A 46 -18.62 -18.56 0.70
C TYR A 46 -17.50 -18.62 -0.35
N GLN A 47 -17.10 -19.84 -0.75
CA GLN A 47 -16.14 -20.03 -1.83
C GLN A 47 -16.76 -19.51 -3.13
N VAL A 48 -17.97 -19.95 -3.49
CA VAL A 48 -18.67 -19.53 -4.73
C VAL A 48 -18.88 -18.01 -4.83
N ALA A 49 -19.13 -17.32 -3.72
CA ALA A 49 -19.32 -15.86 -3.69
C ALA A 49 -18.03 -15.07 -3.96
N MET A 50 -16.85 -15.59 -3.59
CA MET A 50 -15.55 -14.97 -3.93
C MET A 50 -15.16 -15.17 -5.40
N TRP A 51 -15.64 -16.23 -6.03
CA TRP A 51 -15.55 -16.44 -7.48
C TRP A 51 -16.40 -15.43 -8.27
N MET A 52 -17.14 -14.53 -7.61
CA MET A 52 -17.86 -13.43 -8.26
C MET A 52 -17.02 -12.17 -8.55
N VAL A 53 -15.78 -12.09 -8.07
CA VAL A 53 -14.82 -11.07 -8.52
C VAL A 53 -14.51 -11.21 -10.03
N PRO A 54 -14.26 -12.42 -10.57
CA PRO A 54 -14.20 -12.69 -12.02
C PRO A 54 -15.38 -12.17 -12.87
N PRO A 55 -16.68 -12.28 -12.51
CA PRO A 55 -17.75 -11.63 -13.28
C PRO A 55 -17.65 -10.11 -13.35
N LEU A 56 -17.12 -9.43 -12.32
CA LEU A 56 -16.79 -7.99 -12.40
C LEU A 56 -15.74 -7.73 -13.50
N TRP A 57 -14.77 -8.63 -13.63
CA TRP A 57 -13.76 -8.60 -14.67
C TRP A 57 -14.30 -8.85 -16.06
N VAL A 58 -15.20 -9.82 -16.21
CA VAL A 58 -15.82 -10.10 -17.50
C VAL A 58 -16.83 -9.01 -17.87
N ALA A 59 -17.46 -8.32 -16.91
CA ALA A 59 -18.24 -7.11 -17.16
C ALA A 59 -17.36 -5.94 -17.66
N VAL A 60 -16.18 -5.71 -17.05
CA VAL A 60 -15.21 -4.71 -17.53
C VAL A 60 -14.68 -5.04 -18.93
N VAL A 61 -14.36 -6.30 -19.20
CA VAL A 61 -13.96 -6.78 -20.54
C VAL A 61 -15.14 -6.73 -21.53
N GLY A 62 -16.36 -7.01 -21.07
CA GLY A 62 -17.61 -6.93 -21.83
C GLY A 62 -18.00 -5.51 -22.20
N ILE A 63 -17.71 -4.51 -21.35
CA ILE A 63 -17.78 -3.08 -21.69
C ILE A 63 -16.78 -2.75 -22.81
N GLY A 64 -15.59 -3.35 -22.77
CA GLY A 64 -14.62 -3.25 -23.86
C GLY A 64 -15.09 -3.85 -25.19
N PHE A 65 -15.85 -4.95 -25.14
CA PHE A 65 -16.42 -5.64 -26.31
C PHE A 65 -17.66 -4.92 -26.89
N SER A 66 -18.41 -4.20 -26.05
CA SER A 66 -19.59 -3.42 -26.45
C SER A 66 -19.24 -2.11 -27.16
N LEU A 67 -17.97 -1.66 -27.10
CA LEU A 67 -17.42 -0.58 -27.92
C LEU A 67 -17.04 -1.03 -29.35
N ARG A 68 -17.86 -1.87 -30.01
CA ARG A 68 -17.67 -2.21 -31.44
C ARG A 68 -17.85 -0.97 -32.33
N THR A 69 -16.77 -0.24 -32.54
CA THR A 69 -16.63 0.66 -33.69
C THR A 69 -16.36 -0.19 -34.93
N THR A 70 -17.00 0.12 -36.06
CA THR A 70 -16.87 -0.63 -37.33
C THR A 70 -15.47 -0.59 -37.96
N SER A 71 -14.52 0.19 -37.43
CA SER A 71 -13.13 0.23 -37.92
C SER A 71 -12.11 0.22 -36.78
N ARG A 72 -10.93 -0.40 -37.03
CA ARG A 72 -9.78 -0.43 -36.10
C ARG A 72 -9.35 0.97 -35.65
N ALA A 73 -9.43 1.96 -36.55
CA ALA A 73 -9.12 3.35 -36.25
C ALA A 73 -10.12 3.98 -35.26
N GLY A 74 -11.42 3.67 -35.38
CA GLY A 74 -12.44 4.10 -34.43
C GLY A 74 -12.21 3.53 -33.03
N LEU A 75 -11.78 2.28 -32.95
CA LEU A 75 -11.49 1.59 -31.69
C LEU A 75 -10.34 2.29 -30.97
N ILE A 76 -9.20 2.47 -31.66
CA ILE A 76 -8.02 3.14 -31.11
C ILE A 76 -8.35 4.57 -30.66
N LYS A 77 -9.16 5.31 -31.43
CA LYS A 77 -9.58 6.67 -31.05
C LYS A 77 -10.39 6.68 -29.75
N THR A 78 -11.33 5.74 -29.59
CA THR A 78 -12.17 5.62 -28.41
C THR A 78 -11.36 5.25 -27.18
N TYR A 79 -10.55 4.19 -27.28
CA TYR A 79 -9.70 3.74 -26.17
C TYR A 79 -8.65 4.77 -25.77
N LYS A 80 -8.14 5.55 -26.73
CA LYS A 80 -7.27 6.71 -26.43
C LYS A 80 -7.99 7.77 -25.60
N GLN A 81 -9.28 8.03 -25.87
CA GLN A 81 -10.07 8.94 -25.06
C GLN A 81 -10.31 8.38 -23.66
N VAL A 82 -10.65 7.09 -23.54
CA VAL A 82 -10.81 6.41 -22.25
C VAL A 82 -9.53 6.54 -21.43
N HIS A 83 -8.39 6.06 -21.96
CA HIS A 83 -7.08 6.14 -21.30
C HIS A 83 -6.74 7.58 -20.86
N THR A 84 -6.99 8.56 -21.74
CA THR A 84 -6.71 9.96 -21.43
C THR A 84 -7.58 10.47 -20.28
N TRP A 85 -8.88 10.21 -20.29
CA TRP A 85 -9.79 10.76 -19.29
C TRP A 85 -9.72 10.02 -17.96
N THR A 86 -9.68 8.70 -17.98
CA THR A 86 -9.52 7.93 -16.74
C THR A 86 -8.18 8.27 -16.10
N GLY A 87 -7.09 8.31 -16.87
CA GLY A 87 -5.77 8.71 -16.37
C GLY A 87 -5.71 10.15 -15.85
N LEU A 88 -6.41 11.10 -16.48
CA LEU A 88 -6.44 12.50 -16.01
C LEU A 88 -7.26 12.68 -14.72
N LEU A 89 -8.40 11.97 -14.61
CA LEU A 89 -9.29 12.05 -13.45
C LEU A 89 -8.67 11.38 -12.21
N SER A 90 -7.93 10.29 -12.39
CA SER A 90 -7.33 9.54 -11.29
C SER A 90 -5.86 9.87 -11.04
N GLY A 91 -5.13 10.42 -12.02
CA GLY A 91 -3.67 10.49 -12.01
C GLY A 91 -3.05 11.23 -10.83
N LEU A 92 -3.68 12.30 -10.35
CA LEU A 92 -3.16 13.08 -9.22
C LEU A 92 -3.28 12.32 -7.89
N ALA A 93 -4.42 11.67 -7.69
CA ALA A 93 -4.64 10.80 -6.55
C ALA A 93 -3.74 9.54 -6.62
N LEU A 94 -3.62 8.95 -7.81
CA LEU A 94 -2.73 7.82 -8.05
C LEU A 94 -1.25 8.18 -7.85
N PHE A 95 -0.84 9.43 -8.13
CA PHE A 95 0.50 9.88 -7.78
C PHE A 95 0.74 9.78 -6.27
N VAL A 96 -0.19 10.30 -5.46
CA VAL A 96 -0.09 10.24 -3.99
C VAL A 96 -0.08 8.79 -3.53
N ALA A 97 -1.01 7.97 -4.02
CA ALA A 97 -1.13 6.57 -3.66
C ALA A 97 0.14 5.78 -4.03
N PHE A 98 0.66 5.91 -5.25
CA PHE A 98 1.86 5.16 -5.68
C PHE A 98 3.14 5.66 -5.01
N TYR A 99 3.27 6.97 -4.77
CA TYR A 99 4.41 7.50 -4.04
C TYR A 99 4.40 7.02 -2.58
N ALA A 100 3.28 7.19 -1.87
CA ALA A 100 3.14 6.69 -0.51
C ALA A 100 3.31 5.16 -0.45
N GLY A 101 2.71 4.42 -1.38
CA GLY A 101 2.81 2.96 -1.48
C GLY A 101 4.22 2.44 -1.76
N ALA A 102 5.04 3.19 -2.50
CA ALA A 102 6.45 2.85 -2.63
C ALA A 102 7.15 2.97 -1.28
N ILE A 103 6.90 4.06 -0.54
CA ILE A 103 7.51 4.32 0.77
C ILE A 103 7.05 3.32 1.84
N THR A 104 5.80 2.84 1.79
CA THR A 104 5.26 1.84 2.75
C THR A 104 5.95 0.49 2.65
N MET A 105 6.63 0.16 1.54
CA MET A 105 7.49 -1.03 1.47
C MET A 105 8.57 -1.03 2.55
N PHE A 106 8.90 0.15 3.11
CA PHE A 106 9.85 0.33 4.20
C PHE A 106 9.20 0.90 5.46
N LYS A 107 7.92 0.61 5.71
CA LYS A 107 7.16 1.04 6.88
C LYS A 107 7.90 0.77 8.20
N GLU A 108 8.39 -0.46 8.43
CA GLU A 108 9.09 -0.83 9.66
C GLU A 108 10.49 -0.18 9.75
N PRO A 109 11.33 -0.17 8.68
CA PRO A 109 12.55 0.63 8.66
C PRO A 109 12.34 2.10 9.00
N ILE A 110 11.30 2.75 8.48
CA ILE A 110 10.99 4.16 8.75
C ILE A 110 10.50 4.34 10.19
N ALA A 111 9.68 3.41 10.71
CA ALA A 111 9.25 3.43 12.10
C ALA A 111 10.45 3.29 13.06
N ARG A 112 11.37 2.36 12.80
CA ARG A 112 12.62 2.18 13.56
C ARG A 112 13.57 3.36 13.41
N TRP A 113 13.64 3.97 12.23
CA TRP A 113 14.41 5.18 12.01
C TRP A 113 13.85 6.36 12.80
N SER A 114 12.54 6.50 12.93
CA SER A 114 11.95 7.65 13.64
C SER A 114 11.90 7.44 15.15
N ALA A 115 11.64 6.22 15.62
CA ALA A 115 11.73 5.84 17.03
C ALA A 115 12.53 4.52 17.14
N PRO A 116 13.85 4.61 17.38
CA PRO A 116 14.66 3.43 17.64
C PRO A 116 14.05 2.62 18.79
N GLN A 117 13.67 1.37 18.50
CA GLN A 117 13.03 0.49 19.49
C GLN A 117 14.01 0.14 20.61
N ALA A 118 13.47 -0.18 21.79
CA ALA A 118 14.24 -0.85 22.84
C ALA A 118 14.92 -2.07 22.23
N SER A 119 16.22 -2.24 22.49
CA SER A 119 16.96 -3.39 22.02
C SER A 119 16.32 -4.68 22.55
N LEU A 120 16.47 -5.79 21.81
CA LEU A 120 16.13 -7.11 22.32
C LEU A 120 17.14 -7.44 23.44
N GLN A 121 16.82 -7.01 24.67
CA GLN A 121 17.71 -7.07 25.83
C GLN A 121 17.48 -8.30 26.71
N THR A 122 16.49 -9.12 26.38
CA THR A 122 16.16 -10.35 27.09
C THR A 122 16.47 -11.56 26.22
N THR A 123 16.76 -12.71 26.83
CA THR A 123 16.93 -13.99 26.13
C THR A 123 15.76 -14.94 26.42
N LEU A 124 15.50 -15.89 25.52
CA LEU A 124 14.46 -16.92 25.72
C LEU A 124 14.52 -17.61 27.11
N PRO A 125 15.70 -17.98 27.65
CA PRO A 125 15.78 -18.57 29.00
C PRO A 125 15.39 -17.63 30.15
N GLN A 126 15.59 -16.32 29.99
CA GLN A 126 15.24 -15.29 31.00
C GLN A 126 13.76 -14.90 30.94
N LEU A 127 13.11 -15.17 29.81
CA LEU A 127 11.77 -14.69 29.51
C LEU A 127 10.69 -15.18 30.52
N PRO A 128 10.68 -16.44 31.00
CA PRO A 128 9.70 -16.87 31.99
C PRO A 128 9.73 -16.04 33.28
N ALA A 129 10.93 -15.80 33.84
CA ALA A 129 11.08 -15.00 35.05
C ALA A 129 10.65 -13.54 34.84
N LEU A 130 10.94 -12.97 33.65
CA LEU A 130 10.49 -11.63 33.29
C LEU A 130 8.97 -11.56 33.17
N ILE A 131 8.33 -12.55 32.54
CA ILE A 131 6.87 -12.63 32.43
C ILE A 131 6.26 -12.69 33.83
N ASP A 132 6.76 -13.54 34.72
CA ASP A 132 6.24 -13.67 36.09
C ASP A 132 6.34 -12.34 36.86
N GLN A 133 7.46 -11.64 36.75
CA GLN A 133 7.64 -10.32 37.36
C GLN A 133 6.66 -9.29 36.81
N VAL A 134 6.46 -9.25 35.49
CA VAL A 134 5.52 -8.32 34.84
C VAL A 134 4.08 -8.66 35.21
N MET A 135 3.70 -9.95 35.26
CA MET A 135 2.35 -10.36 35.67
C MET A 135 2.09 -10.03 37.15
N ALA A 136 3.10 -10.14 38.02
CA ALA A 136 2.98 -9.78 39.42
C ALA A 136 2.86 -8.26 39.63
N ALA A 137 3.68 -7.47 38.93
CA ALA A 137 3.69 -6.01 39.04
C ALA A 137 2.53 -5.34 38.29
N HIS A 138 2.10 -5.91 37.16
CA HIS A 138 1.06 -5.39 36.28
C HIS A 138 0.04 -6.48 35.90
N PRO A 139 -0.84 -6.96 36.81
CA PRO A 139 -1.73 -8.09 36.54
C PRO A 139 -2.69 -7.90 35.36
N ALA A 140 -3.04 -6.66 35.02
CA ALA A 140 -3.88 -6.34 33.87
C ALA A 140 -3.25 -6.75 32.51
N THR A 141 -1.92 -6.91 32.47
CA THR A 141 -1.18 -7.36 31.27
C THR A 141 -1.52 -8.78 30.86
N ALA A 142 -2.05 -9.60 31.78
CA ALA A 142 -2.53 -10.94 31.49
C ALA A 142 -3.62 -10.95 30.40
N ARG A 143 -4.34 -9.84 30.20
CA ARG A 143 -5.29 -9.70 29.10
C ARG A 143 -4.61 -9.82 27.73
N ALA A 144 -3.51 -9.10 27.53
CA ALA A 144 -2.72 -9.16 26.32
C ALA A 144 -1.32 -8.56 26.53
N PHE A 145 -0.29 -9.30 26.11
CA PHE A 145 1.07 -8.80 25.96
C PHE A 145 1.74 -9.46 24.76
N VAL A 146 2.85 -8.88 24.34
CA VAL A 146 3.58 -9.30 23.15
C VAL A 146 5.02 -9.62 23.51
N VAL A 147 5.52 -10.72 22.96
CA VAL A 147 6.94 -11.07 22.95
C VAL A 147 7.43 -10.97 21.51
N GLU A 148 8.34 -10.04 21.24
CA GLU A 148 9.10 -9.98 19.99
C GLU A 148 10.29 -10.93 20.09
N LEU A 149 10.57 -11.64 19.00
CA LEU A 149 11.66 -12.61 18.91
C LEU A 149 12.65 -12.19 17.82
N ALA A 150 13.94 -12.34 18.10
CA ALA A 150 14.96 -12.32 17.07
C ALA A 150 14.73 -13.49 16.11
N ALA A 151 14.84 -13.21 14.82
CA ALA A 151 14.79 -14.25 13.79
C ALA A 151 16.10 -15.06 13.70
N ASP A 152 17.09 -14.74 14.53
CA ASP A 152 18.41 -15.34 14.53
C ASP A 152 18.63 -16.28 15.73
N PRO A 153 19.70 -17.09 15.74
CA PRO A 153 19.95 -18.06 16.80
C PRO A 153 20.28 -17.45 18.17
N SER A 154 20.41 -16.12 18.30
CA SER A 154 20.74 -15.49 19.59
C SER A 154 19.68 -15.75 20.66
N GLY A 155 18.44 -16.04 20.24
CA GLY A 155 17.31 -16.17 21.16
C GLY A 155 16.96 -14.86 21.86
N ALA A 156 17.39 -13.72 21.31
CA ALA A 156 17.05 -12.41 21.85
C ALA A 156 15.54 -12.15 21.70
N ALA A 157 14.96 -11.50 22.70
CA ALA A 157 13.54 -11.23 22.81
C ALA A 157 13.29 -9.89 23.53
N ALA A 158 12.08 -9.36 23.35
CA ALA A 158 11.60 -8.22 24.13
C ALA A 158 10.12 -8.42 24.48
N LEU A 159 9.76 -8.10 25.72
CA LEU A 159 8.38 -8.13 26.21
C LEU A 159 7.82 -6.71 26.21
N HIS A 160 6.67 -6.53 25.59
CA HIS A 160 5.92 -5.27 25.65
C HIS A 160 4.41 -5.49 25.76
N TRP A 161 3.71 -4.53 26.34
CA TRP A 161 2.25 -4.51 26.41
C TRP A 161 1.72 -3.10 26.15
N GLN A 162 0.42 -3.01 25.88
CA GLN A 162 -0.27 -1.74 25.78
C GLN A 162 -1.27 -1.60 26.92
N GLU A 163 -1.18 -0.51 27.64
CA GLU A 163 -2.21 -0.13 28.60
C GLU A 163 -3.24 0.77 27.89
N PRO A 164 -4.55 0.51 28.04
CA PRO A 164 -5.57 1.35 27.45
C PRO A 164 -5.38 2.81 27.85
N GLY A 165 -5.51 3.72 26.89
CA GLY A 165 -5.53 5.16 27.19
C GLY A 165 -6.72 5.52 28.08
N ALA A 166 -6.68 6.72 28.68
CA ALA A 166 -7.77 7.26 29.48
C ALA A 166 -9.14 7.11 28.77
N ALA A 167 -10.20 6.84 29.55
CA ALA A 167 -11.55 6.61 29.06
C ALA A 167 -11.99 7.69 28.06
N GLY A 168 -12.53 7.27 26.90
CA GLY A 168 -12.96 8.16 25.82
C GLY A 168 -11.91 8.43 24.74
N LYS A 169 -10.66 7.95 24.88
CA LYS A 169 -9.67 7.97 23.79
C LYS A 169 -9.79 6.71 22.92
N PRO A 170 -9.46 6.78 21.61
CA PRO A 170 -9.48 5.60 20.74
C PRO A 170 -8.53 4.50 21.26
N PRO A 171 -8.80 3.20 20.97
CA PRO A 171 -7.94 2.09 21.42
C PRO A 171 -6.48 2.23 21.03
N SER A 172 -6.20 2.97 19.95
CA SER A 172 -4.88 3.32 19.50
C SER A 172 -4.16 4.35 20.38
N ALA A 173 -4.77 4.94 21.41
CA ALA A 173 -4.17 5.94 22.29
C ALA A 173 -3.50 5.35 23.55
N GLY A 174 -3.34 4.03 23.62
CA GLY A 174 -2.63 3.38 24.71
C GLY A 174 -1.14 3.68 24.72
N THR A 175 -0.54 3.67 25.91
CA THR A 175 0.91 3.74 26.08
C THR A 175 1.47 2.33 25.96
N THR A 176 2.45 2.14 25.08
CA THR A 176 3.20 0.89 25.00
C THR A 176 4.31 0.92 26.05
N PHE A 177 4.40 -0.12 26.86
CA PHE A 177 5.48 -0.32 27.82
C PHE A 177 6.33 -1.50 27.40
N SER A 178 7.63 -1.43 27.65
CA SER A 178 8.53 -2.58 27.58
C SER A 178 9.11 -2.89 28.94
N ALA A 179 9.30 -4.16 29.23
CA ALA A 179 10.00 -4.60 30.44
C ALA A 179 11.36 -5.21 30.09
N ARG A 180 12.32 -4.99 30.97
CA ARG A 180 13.60 -5.70 31.01
C ARG A 180 13.98 -6.02 32.44
N GLN A 181 14.83 -7.03 32.59
CA GLN A 181 15.46 -7.32 33.86
C GLN A 181 16.84 -6.67 33.90
N GLU A 182 17.13 -5.90 34.94
CA GLU A 182 18.45 -5.34 35.18
C GLU A 182 19.43 -6.40 35.71
N THR A 183 20.72 -6.08 35.74
CA THR A 183 21.77 -7.03 36.16
C THR A 183 21.63 -7.45 37.63
N ASP A 184 20.99 -6.62 38.45
CA ASP A 184 20.67 -6.91 39.86
C ASP A 184 19.38 -7.73 40.04
N GLY A 185 18.72 -8.11 38.94
CA GLY A 185 17.50 -8.89 38.94
C GLY A 185 16.21 -8.07 39.07
N THR A 186 16.30 -6.74 39.18
CA THR A 186 15.12 -5.86 39.32
C THR A 186 14.38 -5.67 37.99
N LEU A 187 13.06 -5.45 38.08
CA LEU A 187 12.20 -5.18 36.94
C LEU A 187 12.26 -3.69 36.58
N GLN A 188 12.74 -3.38 35.38
CA GLN A 188 12.68 -2.04 34.80
C GLN A 188 11.56 -2.00 33.75
N VAL A 189 10.66 -1.03 33.86
CA VAL A 189 9.56 -0.80 32.93
C VAL A 189 9.68 0.59 32.34
N ASP A 190 9.85 0.65 31.02
CA ASP A 190 9.99 1.90 30.30
C ASP A 190 8.82 2.09 29.33
N ALA A 191 8.29 3.32 29.26
CA ALA A 191 7.35 3.68 28.21
C ALA A 191 8.08 3.75 26.86
N VAL A 192 7.63 2.98 25.88
CA VAL A 192 8.22 2.92 24.55
C VAL A 192 7.44 3.80 23.60
N ARG A 193 8.13 4.80 23.05
CA ARG A 193 7.62 5.56 21.92
C ARG A 193 7.54 4.68 20.68
N GLN A 194 6.32 4.40 20.23
CA GLN A 194 6.10 3.77 18.92
C GLN A 194 5.82 4.84 17.88
N SER A 195 6.68 4.91 16.87
CA SER A 195 6.45 5.83 15.76
C SER A 195 5.31 5.36 14.86
N ARG A 196 4.30 6.21 14.70
CA ARG A 196 3.16 5.98 13.81
C ARG A 196 3.38 6.46 12.39
N ILE A 197 4.55 7.01 12.09
CA ILE A 197 4.79 7.63 10.79
C ILE A 197 4.62 6.63 9.64
N GLY A 198 5.09 5.39 9.81
CA GLY A 198 4.93 4.35 8.80
C GLY A 198 3.46 3.99 8.56
N GLN A 199 2.65 3.99 9.62
CA GLN A 199 1.19 3.79 9.52
C GLN A 199 0.52 4.97 8.83
N PHE A 200 0.91 6.20 9.16
CA PHE A 200 0.37 7.38 8.50
C PHE A 200 0.68 7.39 6.99
N VAL A 201 1.89 7.02 6.57
CA VAL A 201 2.21 6.90 5.14
C VAL A 201 1.38 5.79 4.46
N ASP A 202 1.10 4.69 5.17
CA ASP A 202 0.18 3.64 4.70
C ASP A 202 -1.27 4.13 4.57
N GLU A 203 -1.73 4.95 5.49
CA GLU A 203 -3.04 5.60 5.39
C GLU A 203 -3.11 6.56 4.19
N LEU A 204 -2.04 7.32 3.90
CA LEU A 204 -1.97 8.14 2.69
C LEU A 204 -2.07 7.30 1.41
N HIS A 205 -1.39 6.14 1.38
CA HIS A 205 -1.48 5.21 0.26
C HIS A 205 -2.91 4.71 0.04
N ARG A 206 -3.57 4.30 1.14
CA ARG A 206 -4.91 3.69 1.12
C ARG A 206 -6.04 4.68 0.86
N THR A 207 -5.84 5.96 1.13
CA THR A 207 -6.86 7.03 0.99
C THR A 207 -6.57 8.00 -0.15
N ALA A 208 -5.50 7.78 -0.91
CA ALA A 208 -4.92 8.76 -1.85
C ALA A 208 -4.60 10.13 -1.20
N GLY A 209 -4.39 10.15 0.10
CA GLY A 209 -4.15 11.35 0.89
C GLY A 209 -5.38 12.24 1.09
N LEU A 210 -6.60 11.74 0.87
CA LEU A 210 -7.82 12.49 1.14
C LEU A 210 -8.01 12.69 2.67
N PRO A 211 -8.35 13.91 3.14
CA PRO A 211 -8.53 14.20 4.56
C PRO A 211 -9.90 13.72 5.04
N THR A 212 -10.14 12.42 4.97
CA THR A 212 -11.37 11.75 5.39
C THR A 212 -11.05 10.67 6.42
N ASP A 213 -12.09 10.05 6.98
CA ASP A 213 -11.90 8.78 7.68
C ASP A 213 -11.36 7.70 6.71
N LEU A 214 -10.78 6.66 7.29
CA LEU A 214 -10.10 5.59 6.56
C LEU A 214 -11.06 4.80 5.67
N GLU A 215 -12.30 4.57 6.11
CA GLU A 215 -13.28 3.75 5.38
C GLU A 215 -13.73 4.48 4.12
N SER A 216 -14.13 5.74 4.25
CA SER A 216 -14.50 6.60 3.12
C SER A 216 -13.34 6.78 2.14
N GLY A 217 -12.13 7.01 2.64
CA GLY A 217 -10.94 7.20 1.81
C GLY A 217 -10.58 5.95 1.01
N VAL A 218 -10.66 4.78 1.65
CA VAL A 218 -10.43 3.47 1.01
C VAL A 218 -11.48 3.19 -0.08
N LEU A 219 -12.75 3.53 0.15
CA LEU A 219 -13.80 3.37 -0.85
C LEU A 219 -13.55 4.24 -2.09
N VAL A 220 -13.16 5.51 -1.88
CA VAL A 220 -12.80 6.41 -2.98
C VAL A 220 -11.57 5.88 -3.72
N MET A 221 -10.56 5.40 -3.00
CA MET A 221 -9.39 4.78 -3.59
C MET A 221 -9.75 3.54 -4.43
N ALA A 222 -10.76 2.77 -4.03
CA ALA A 222 -11.26 1.62 -4.79
C ALA A 222 -11.79 2.05 -6.16
N VAL A 223 -12.59 3.12 -6.21
CA VAL A 223 -13.10 3.70 -7.47
C VAL A 223 -11.95 4.23 -8.34
N ILE A 224 -11.00 4.94 -7.74
CA ILE A 224 -9.79 5.45 -8.41
C ILE A 224 -8.98 4.29 -9.00
N SER A 225 -8.88 3.17 -8.28
CA SER A 225 -8.17 1.96 -8.72
C SER A 225 -8.90 1.27 -9.87
N GLY A 226 -10.23 1.25 -9.86
CA GLY A 226 -11.05 0.81 -11.00
C GLY A 226 -10.84 1.66 -12.27
N LEU A 227 -10.80 2.99 -12.13
CA LEU A 227 -10.45 3.90 -13.22
C LEU A 227 -9.03 3.65 -13.75
N TYR A 228 -8.10 3.32 -12.84
CA TYR A 228 -6.73 2.96 -13.21
C TYR A 228 -6.65 1.65 -13.99
N ALA A 229 -7.35 0.60 -13.56
CA ALA A 229 -7.45 -0.65 -14.31
C ALA A 229 -8.00 -0.39 -15.73
N LEU A 230 -9.01 0.47 -15.86
CA LEU A 230 -9.55 0.90 -17.15
C LEU A 230 -8.51 1.67 -17.99
N ALA A 231 -7.72 2.55 -17.37
CA ALA A 231 -6.60 3.24 -18.02
C ALA A 231 -5.53 2.25 -18.54
N LEU A 232 -5.19 1.22 -17.77
CA LEU A 232 -4.19 0.21 -18.16
C LEU A 232 -4.69 -0.62 -19.34
N VAL A 233 -5.89 -1.20 -19.26
CA VAL A 233 -6.50 -1.97 -20.36
C VAL A 233 -6.57 -1.11 -21.62
N SER A 234 -7.02 0.13 -21.50
CA SER A 234 -7.13 1.02 -22.64
C SER A 234 -5.79 1.48 -23.20
N GLY A 235 -4.77 1.65 -22.36
CA GLY A 235 -3.39 1.93 -22.80
C GLY A 235 -2.82 0.79 -23.65
N VAL A 236 -3.02 -0.46 -23.23
CA VAL A 236 -2.59 -1.65 -23.99
C VAL A 236 -3.28 -1.71 -25.36
N VAL A 237 -4.60 -1.48 -25.41
CA VAL A 237 -5.34 -1.47 -26.68
C VAL A 237 -4.83 -0.38 -27.63
N VAL A 238 -4.51 0.81 -27.10
CA VAL A 238 -3.95 1.92 -27.88
C VAL A 238 -2.58 1.57 -28.45
N LEU A 239 -1.72 0.91 -27.67
CA LEU A 239 -0.35 0.55 -28.07
C LEU A 239 -0.30 -0.76 -28.86
N TRP A 240 -1.34 -1.58 -28.87
CA TRP A 240 -1.38 -2.88 -29.56
C TRP A 240 -0.81 -2.87 -31.00
N PRO A 241 -1.11 -1.89 -31.87
CA PRO A 241 -0.57 -1.85 -33.23
C PRO A 241 0.94 -1.66 -33.32
N THR A 242 1.54 -1.06 -32.29
CA THR A 242 2.94 -0.62 -32.28
C THR A 242 3.75 -1.18 -31.11
N LEU A 243 3.16 -2.06 -30.29
CA LEU A 243 3.70 -2.51 -28.99
C LEU A 243 5.17 -2.94 -29.05
N ILE A 244 5.51 -3.84 -30.00
CA ILE A 244 6.90 -4.32 -30.18
C ILE A 244 7.84 -3.19 -30.60
N LYS A 245 7.40 -2.31 -31.51
CA LYS A 245 8.21 -1.20 -31.99
C LYS A 245 8.43 -0.16 -30.89
N ASP A 246 7.39 0.16 -30.14
CA ASP A 246 7.42 1.17 -29.08
C ASP A 246 8.24 0.68 -27.87
N PHE A 247 8.27 -0.63 -27.60
CA PHE A 247 9.09 -1.22 -26.56
C PHE A 247 10.60 -0.99 -26.75
N PHE A 248 11.08 -1.10 -28.00
CA PHE A 248 12.50 -0.87 -28.34
C PHE A 248 12.81 0.56 -28.79
N ALA A 249 11.85 1.48 -28.72
CA ALA A 249 11.95 2.80 -29.32
C ALA A 249 12.37 3.91 -28.34
N LEU A 250 13.36 3.68 -27.47
CA LEU A 250 13.89 4.78 -26.66
C LEU A 250 14.77 5.70 -27.53
N ARG A 251 14.15 6.71 -28.14
CA ARG A 251 14.81 7.63 -29.07
C ARG A 251 15.38 8.82 -28.33
N TRP A 252 16.66 8.73 -27.98
CA TRP A 252 17.43 9.83 -27.40
C TRP A 252 17.61 10.96 -28.43
N GLY A 253 17.27 12.19 -28.07
CA GLY A 253 17.44 13.34 -28.96
C GLY A 253 16.72 14.62 -28.53
N ALA A 254 16.81 15.67 -29.36
CA ALA A 254 16.29 17.01 -29.06
C ALA A 254 14.75 17.10 -28.93
N ASN A 255 14.00 16.12 -29.43
CA ASN A 255 12.54 16.09 -29.30
C ASN A 255 12.12 15.53 -27.93
N LEU A 256 12.25 16.38 -26.89
CA LEU A 256 11.92 16.02 -25.50
C LEU A 256 10.52 15.44 -25.36
N LYS A 257 9.51 15.97 -26.07
CA LYS A 257 8.15 15.42 -26.01
C LYS A 257 8.11 13.96 -26.42
N ARG A 258 8.77 13.63 -27.53
CA ARG A 258 8.82 12.26 -28.05
C ARG A 258 9.58 11.35 -27.10
N LEU A 259 10.69 11.83 -26.52
CA LEU A 259 11.42 11.10 -25.48
C LEU A 259 10.54 10.78 -24.27
N TRP A 260 9.78 11.76 -23.75
CA TRP A 260 8.88 11.54 -22.62
C TRP A 260 7.71 10.60 -22.95
N LEU A 261 7.20 10.64 -24.19
CA LEU A 261 6.18 9.70 -24.65
C LEU A 261 6.74 8.28 -24.76
N ASP A 262 7.92 8.13 -25.37
CA ASP A 262 8.60 6.85 -25.51
C ASP A 262 8.93 6.28 -24.11
N ALA A 263 9.39 7.12 -23.16
CA ALA A 263 9.62 6.72 -21.77
C ALA A 263 8.34 6.30 -21.04
N HIS A 264 7.24 7.06 -21.18
CA HIS A 264 5.94 6.70 -20.58
C HIS A 264 5.43 5.36 -21.12
N ASN A 265 5.58 5.12 -22.42
CA ASN A 265 5.19 3.86 -23.04
C ASN A 265 6.05 2.68 -22.56
N VAL A 266 7.39 2.81 -22.60
CA VAL A 266 8.31 1.74 -22.19
C VAL A 266 8.10 1.38 -20.73
N ILE A 267 8.07 2.38 -19.84
CA ILE A 267 7.84 2.16 -18.41
C ILE A 267 6.47 1.52 -18.20
N GLY A 268 5.41 2.04 -18.83
CA GLY A 268 4.06 1.50 -18.71
C GLY A 268 3.93 0.06 -19.17
N ILE A 269 4.63 -0.36 -20.23
CA ILE A 269 4.63 -1.75 -20.71
C ILE A 269 5.42 -2.65 -19.75
N VAL A 270 6.62 -2.24 -19.33
CA VAL A 270 7.49 -3.04 -18.44
C VAL A 270 6.85 -3.25 -17.08
N SER A 271 6.19 -2.21 -16.53
CA SER A 271 5.52 -2.29 -15.23
C SER A 271 4.08 -2.79 -15.29
N LEU A 272 3.55 -3.09 -16.48
CA LEU A 272 2.13 -3.44 -16.68
C LEU A 272 1.64 -4.58 -15.77
N PRO A 273 2.33 -5.73 -15.64
CA PRO A 273 1.84 -6.83 -14.79
C PRO A 273 1.70 -6.42 -13.33
N PHE A 274 2.67 -5.65 -12.83
CA PHE A 274 2.66 -5.11 -11.47
C PHE A 274 1.54 -4.09 -11.28
N HIS A 275 1.46 -3.07 -12.14
CA HIS A 275 0.44 -2.01 -12.05
C HIS A 275 -0.97 -2.53 -12.21
N MET A 276 -1.17 -3.52 -13.08
CA MET A 276 -2.43 -4.23 -13.22
C MET A 276 -2.78 -4.88 -11.88
N THR A 277 -1.90 -5.72 -11.34
CA THR A 277 -2.09 -6.38 -10.03
C THR A 277 -2.46 -5.38 -8.93
N MET A 278 -1.75 -4.24 -8.81
CA MET A 278 -2.03 -3.19 -7.82
C MET A 278 -3.42 -2.57 -7.98
N ALA A 279 -3.80 -2.22 -9.22
CA ALA A 279 -5.10 -1.59 -9.49
C ALA A 279 -6.28 -2.48 -9.06
N LEU A 280 -6.13 -3.79 -9.19
CA LEU A 280 -7.22 -4.73 -9.01
C LEU A 280 -7.34 -5.18 -7.57
N SER A 281 -6.21 -5.48 -6.95
CA SER A 281 -6.14 -5.78 -5.53
C SER A 281 -6.62 -4.59 -4.70
N ALA A 282 -6.18 -3.36 -5.01
CA ALA A 282 -6.67 -2.16 -4.33
C ALA A 282 -8.18 -1.96 -4.51
N MET A 283 -8.71 -2.17 -5.72
CA MET A 283 -10.14 -2.12 -5.98
C MET A 283 -10.92 -3.16 -5.16
N VAL A 284 -10.43 -4.41 -5.11
CA VAL A 284 -11.05 -5.48 -4.32
C VAL A 284 -10.99 -5.18 -2.82
N PHE A 285 -9.84 -4.74 -2.31
CA PHE A 285 -9.69 -4.40 -0.89
C PHE A 285 -10.60 -3.24 -0.48
N GLY A 286 -10.77 -2.23 -1.34
CA GLY A 286 -11.64 -1.11 -1.01
C GLY A 286 -13.14 -1.36 -1.20
N LEU A 287 -13.52 -2.38 -1.96
CA LEU A 287 -14.94 -2.73 -2.19
C LEU A 287 -15.42 -3.93 -1.38
N HIS A 288 -14.56 -4.61 -0.62
CA HIS A 288 -14.93 -5.86 0.05
C HIS A 288 -16.09 -5.67 1.05
N ASP A 289 -16.07 -4.62 1.88
CA ASP A 289 -17.14 -4.34 2.84
C ASP A 289 -18.50 -4.06 2.16
N PRO A 290 -18.60 -3.15 1.16
CA PRO A 290 -19.83 -3.00 0.38
C PRO A 290 -20.31 -4.29 -0.29
N ILE A 291 -19.38 -5.08 -0.84
CA ILE A 291 -19.70 -6.36 -1.48
C ILE A 291 -20.30 -7.31 -0.44
N TYR A 292 -19.69 -7.44 0.73
CA TYR A 292 -20.18 -8.28 1.82
C TYR A 292 -21.52 -7.79 2.36
N ALA A 293 -21.74 -6.49 2.49
CA ALA A 293 -23.03 -5.93 2.91
C ALA A 293 -24.16 -6.28 1.91
N VAL A 294 -23.87 -6.19 0.62
CA VAL A 294 -24.84 -6.58 -0.43
C VAL A 294 -25.08 -8.09 -0.42
N GLN A 295 -24.03 -8.90 -0.27
CA GLN A 295 -24.16 -10.36 -0.18
C GLN A 295 -24.92 -10.79 1.06
N ASP A 296 -24.65 -10.17 2.21
CA ASP A 296 -25.34 -10.46 3.46
C ASP A 296 -26.86 -10.28 3.30
N ARG A 297 -27.26 -9.20 2.62
CA ARG A 297 -28.66 -8.90 2.35
C ARG A 297 -29.31 -9.78 1.28
N LEU A 298 -28.59 -10.13 0.20
CA LEU A 298 -29.17 -10.79 -0.97
C LEU A 298 -28.98 -12.31 -0.99
N VAL A 299 -28.00 -12.82 -0.26
CA VAL A 299 -27.57 -14.24 -0.32
C VAL A 299 -27.61 -14.91 1.05
N TYR A 300 -27.26 -14.18 2.11
CA TYR A 300 -27.10 -14.76 3.45
C TYR A 300 -28.18 -14.34 4.46
N ASP A 301 -29.23 -13.64 4.04
CA ASP A 301 -30.37 -13.22 4.87
C ASP A 301 -29.96 -12.56 6.20
N GLY A 302 -28.88 -11.77 6.21
CA GLY A 302 -28.36 -11.09 7.41
C GLY A 302 -27.52 -11.97 8.35
N GLN A 303 -27.16 -13.19 7.95
CA GLN A 303 -26.46 -14.16 8.78
C GLN A 303 -24.93 -14.17 8.58
N LEU A 304 -24.40 -13.39 7.63
CA LEU A 304 -22.99 -13.45 7.25
C LEU A 304 -22.05 -13.14 8.43
N ALA A 305 -22.42 -12.20 9.31
CA ALA A 305 -21.62 -11.87 10.49
C ALA A 305 -21.53 -13.03 11.50
N ARG A 306 -22.65 -13.70 11.80
CA ARG A 306 -22.67 -14.87 12.70
C ARG A 306 -21.86 -16.02 12.12
N MET A 307 -22.01 -16.23 10.82
CA MET A 307 -21.26 -17.22 10.07
C MET A 307 -19.74 -16.99 10.15
N TYR A 308 -19.28 -15.74 9.98
CA TYR A 308 -17.88 -15.39 10.18
C TYR A 308 -17.42 -15.63 11.62
N GLU A 309 -18.23 -15.28 12.61
CA GLU A 309 -17.93 -15.52 14.03
C GLU A 309 -17.82 -17.02 14.35
N GLU A 310 -18.72 -17.84 13.82
CA GLU A 310 -18.74 -19.30 14.01
C GLU A 310 -17.55 -19.99 13.35
N SER A 311 -17.13 -19.51 12.18
CA SER A 311 -15.93 -20.00 11.48
C SER A 311 -14.63 -19.41 12.03
N SER A 312 -14.72 -18.43 12.92
CA SER A 312 -13.54 -17.73 13.42
C SER A 312 -12.70 -18.67 14.29
N PRO A 313 -11.38 -18.75 14.03
CA PRO A 313 -10.46 -19.45 14.93
C PRO A 313 -10.52 -18.90 16.36
N MET A 314 -10.96 -17.65 16.52
CA MET A 314 -11.08 -16.97 17.81
C MET A 314 -12.21 -17.49 18.69
N ARG A 315 -13.13 -18.28 18.15
CA ARG A 315 -14.16 -18.93 18.96
C ARG A 315 -13.54 -19.88 19.98
N GLU A 316 -12.45 -20.56 19.63
CA GLU A 316 -11.69 -21.45 20.52
C GLU A 316 -10.83 -20.69 21.54
N ALA A 317 -10.57 -19.40 21.30
CA ALA A 317 -9.70 -18.54 22.11
C ALA A 317 -10.42 -17.80 23.26
N ARG A 318 -11.63 -18.23 23.64
CA ARG A 318 -12.38 -17.61 24.76
C ARG A 318 -11.85 -18.13 26.09
N ALA A 319 -11.53 -17.22 27.02
CA ALA A 319 -11.14 -17.58 28.37
C ALA A 319 -12.20 -18.47 29.03
N GLY A 320 -11.79 -19.64 29.49
CA GLY A 320 -12.56 -20.48 30.38
C GLY A 320 -12.41 -20.02 31.83
N GLU A 321 -13.31 -20.48 32.70
CA GLU A 321 -13.19 -20.27 34.14
C GLU A 321 -12.08 -21.17 34.70
N GLY A 322 -11.03 -20.57 35.27
CA GLY A 322 -9.98 -21.30 35.98
C GLY A 322 -8.56 -20.78 35.71
N ALA A 323 -7.71 -20.79 36.75
CA ALA A 323 -6.29 -20.52 36.60
C ALA A 323 -5.57 -21.76 36.02
N ARG A 324 -4.64 -21.54 35.10
CA ARG A 324 -3.85 -22.61 34.47
C ARG A 324 -2.41 -22.17 34.25
N ALA A 325 -1.46 -23.06 34.50
CA ALA A 325 -0.06 -22.82 34.19
C ALA A 325 0.15 -22.79 32.66
N MET A 326 0.92 -21.80 32.20
CA MET A 326 1.27 -21.66 30.78
C MET A 326 2.53 -22.45 30.46
N LEU A 327 2.64 -22.92 29.23
CA LEU A 327 3.85 -23.57 28.76
C LEU A 327 4.99 -22.53 28.68
N PRO A 328 6.21 -22.84 29.15
CA PRO A 328 7.35 -21.96 28.97
C PRO A 328 7.53 -21.62 27.48
N VAL A 329 7.92 -20.37 27.18
CA VAL A 329 8.00 -19.89 25.79
C VAL A 329 8.92 -20.76 24.93
N ALA A 330 10.04 -21.23 25.49
CA ALA A 330 10.97 -22.12 24.79
C ALA A 330 10.30 -23.45 24.39
N ASP A 331 9.54 -24.07 25.30
CA ASP A 331 8.83 -25.32 25.05
C ASP A 331 7.67 -25.14 24.06
N LEU A 332 6.97 -24.00 24.16
CA LEU A 332 5.94 -23.64 23.18
C LEU A 332 6.52 -23.52 21.78
N LEU A 333 7.64 -22.82 21.63
CA LEU A 333 8.33 -22.68 20.35
C LEU A 333 8.86 -24.02 19.83
N ALA A 334 9.34 -24.90 20.71
CA ALA A 334 9.77 -26.25 20.34
C ALA A 334 8.60 -27.08 19.78
N ARG A 335 7.45 -27.10 20.46
CA ARG A 335 6.24 -27.80 19.99
C ARG A 335 5.68 -27.23 18.70
N VAL A 336 5.74 -25.91 18.52
CA VAL A 336 5.36 -25.28 17.25
C VAL A 336 6.32 -25.71 16.14
N ARG A 337 7.63 -25.76 16.41
CA ARG A 337 8.63 -26.19 15.41
C ARG A 337 8.46 -27.66 15.00
N GLU A 338 8.02 -28.52 15.91
CA GLU A 338 7.67 -29.92 15.61
C GLU A 338 6.45 -30.02 14.69
N GLN A 339 5.43 -29.20 14.91
CA GLN A 339 4.20 -29.18 14.10
C GLN A 339 4.37 -28.42 12.77
N GLU A 340 5.20 -27.37 12.76
CA GLU A 340 5.35 -26.41 11.67
C GLU A 340 6.83 -26.11 11.40
N PRO A 341 7.63 -27.09 10.93
CA PRO A 341 9.09 -27.00 10.84
C PRO A 341 9.61 -25.91 9.88
N GLY A 342 8.77 -25.42 8.98
CA GLY A 342 9.12 -24.33 8.05
C GLY A 342 8.94 -22.92 8.60
N VAL A 343 8.24 -22.77 9.74
CA VAL A 343 7.88 -21.46 10.28
C VAL A 343 8.98 -20.95 11.21
N THR A 344 9.49 -19.76 10.91
CA THR A 344 10.34 -18.98 11.81
C THR A 344 9.47 -18.01 12.60
N PRO A 345 9.29 -18.22 13.92
CA PRO A 345 8.50 -17.33 14.77
C PRO A 345 9.19 -15.97 14.93
N LEU A 346 8.40 -14.88 14.85
CA LEU A 346 8.88 -13.51 14.97
C LEU A 346 8.22 -12.76 16.12
N ARG A 347 6.94 -13.06 16.39
CA ARG A 347 6.16 -12.38 17.42
C ARG A 347 5.13 -13.31 18.02
N LEU A 348 5.00 -13.27 19.33
CA LEU A 348 3.99 -13.99 20.11
C LEU A 348 3.08 -12.98 20.79
N THR A 349 1.80 -12.92 20.43
CA THR A 349 0.81 -12.13 21.16
C THR A 349 -0.01 -13.05 22.04
N TYR A 350 0.25 -13.00 23.35
CA TYR A 350 -0.49 -13.75 24.35
C TYR A 350 -1.82 -13.10 24.63
N ARG A 351 -2.85 -13.91 24.87
CA ARG A 351 -4.17 -13.46 25.34
C ARG A 351 -4.64 -14.36 26.48
N HIS A 352 -5.25 -13.74 27.48
CA HIS A 352 -5.79 -14.42 28.66
C HIS A 352 -4.73 -15.27 29.39
N TYR A 353 -3.51 -14.75 29.51
CA TYR A 353 -2.39 -15.46 30.13
C TYR A 353 -2.72 -15.89 31.56
N GLY A 354 -2.36 -17.13 31.90
CA GLY A 354 -2.63 -17.71 33.21
C GLY A 354 -4.06 -18.22 33.42
N GLN A 355 -4.93 -18.13 32.41
CA GLN A 355 -6.31 -18.61 32.45
C GLN A 355 -6.50 -19.83 31.54
N THR A 356 -7.51 -20.65 31.81
CA THR A 356 -7.95 -21.69 30.87
C THR A 356 -8.38 -21.06 29.54
N GLY A 357 -8.02 -21.67 28.41
CA GLY A 357 -8.29 -21.12 27.08
C GLY A 357 -7.30 -20.03 26.65
N ALA A 358 -6.17 -19.88 27.35
CA ALA A 358 -5.12 -18.96 26.96
C ALA A 358 -4.54 -19.30 25.58
N THR A 359 -4.36 -18.28 24.75
CA THR A 359 -3.88 -18.46 23.37
C THR A 359 -2.69 -17.57 23.06
N VAL A 360 -1.89 -18.03 22.09
CA VAL A 360 -0.78 -17.31 21.50
C VAL A 360 -1.04 -17.14 20.03
N TRP A 361 -1.15 -15.89 19.61
CA TRP A 361 -1.07 -15.51 18.20
C TRP A 361 0.39 -15.45 17.80
N LEU A 362 0.87 -16.51 17.17
CA LEU A 362 2.24 -16.62 16.70
C LEU A 362 2.32 -16.10 15.27
N GLN A 363 2.95 -14.94 15.09
CA GLN A 363 3.32 -14.44 13.77
C GLN A 363 4.67 -15.02 13.39
N GLY A 364 4.77 -15.56 12.18
CA GLY A 364 5.99 -16.18 11.69
C GLY A 364 6.05 -16.20 10.17
N ARG A 365 7.25 -16.40 9.64
CA ARG A 365 7.53 -16.45 8.21
C ARG A 365 8.05 -17.81 7.78
N ASP A 366 7.67 -18.23 6.58
CA ASP A 366 8.33 -19.29 5.83
C ASP A 366 8.66 -18.71 4.46
N ASP A 367 9.95 -18.50 4.19
CA ASP A 367 10.42 -17.82 2.98
C ASP A 367 10.10 -18.63 1.69
N ARG A 368 9.61 -19.88 1.82
CA ARG A 368 9.18 -20.75 0.71
C ARG A 368 7.71 -20.57 0.35
N GLN A 369 6.93 -19.83 1.14
CA GLN A 369 5.47 -19.74 1.03
C GLN A 369 5.00 -18.30 0.81
N PHE A 370 3.80 -18.11 0.27
CA PHE A 370 3.16 -16.79 0.19
C PHE A 370 2.62 -16.36 1.55
N MET A 371 3.01 -15.14 1.97
CA MET A 371 2.59 -14.56 3.25
C MET A 371 1.44 -13.59 3.05
N ARG A 372 0.45 -13.62 3.93
CA ARG A 372 -0.69 -12.69 3.85
C ARG A 372 -0.33 -11.25 4.26
N LYS A 373 0.68 -11.09 5.10
CA LYS A 373 1.20 -9.79 5.54
C LYS A 373 2.71 -9.71 5.27
N PRO A 374 3.29 -8.50 5.20
CA PRO A 374 4.73 -8.31 5.05
C PRO A 374 5.54 -9.02 6.14
N GLU A 375 5.04 -9.08 7.37
CA GLU A 375 5.73 -9.65 8.53
C GLU A 375 5.42 -11.15 8.73
N GLY A 376 4.73 -11.79 7.79
CA GLY A 376 4.46 -13.23 7.79
C GLY A 376 2.99 -13.63 7.92
N GLY A 377 2.77 -14.93 8.06
CA GLY A 377 1.47 -15.51 8.42
C GLY A 377 1.29 -15.56 9.94
N PHE A 378 0.12 -16.00 10.40
CA PHE A 378 -0.13 -16.22 11.82
C PHE A 378 -0.76 -17.58 12.10
N LEU A 379 -0.33 -18.18 13.20
CA LEU A 379 -0.86 -19.40 13.77
C LEU A 379 -1.56 -19.06 15.08
N LEU A 380 -2.72 -19.69 15.32
CA LEU A 380 -3.32 -19.68 16.65
C LEU A 380 -2.83 -20.91 17.40
N VAL A 381 -2.19 -20.71 18.54
CA VAL A 381 -1.56 -21.77 19.34
C VAL A 381 -2.15 -21.74 20.75
N SER A 382 -2.39 -22.90 21.35
CA SER A 382 -2.73 -22.99 22.78
C SER A 382 -1.51 -22.59 23.61
N ALA A 383 -1.66 -21.61 24.50
CA ALA A 383 -0.58 -21.22 25.42
C ALA A 383 -0.31 -22.30 26.48
N GLU A 384 -1.27 -23.21 26.71
CA GLU A 384 -1.18 -24.29 27.70
C GLU A 384 -0.44 -25.51 27.17
N THR A 385 -0.73 -25.90 25.92
CA THR A 385 -0.25 -27.16 25.35
C THR A 385 0.74 -26.98 24.20
N GLY A 386 0.87 -25.77 23.64
CA GLY A 386 1.65 -25.54 22.42
C GLY A 386 1.04 -26.18 21.16
N GLN A 387 -0.20 -26.70 21.24
CA GLN A 387 -0.90 -27.25 20.08
C GLN A 387 -1.32 -26.12 19.13
N VAL A 388 -1.06 -26.28 17.83
CA VAL A 388 -1.54 -25.34 16.81
C VAL A 388 -3.03 -25.61 16.57
N LEU A 389 -3.84 -24.68 17.03
CA LEU A 389 -5.31 -24.69 16.95
C LEU A 389 -5.78 -24.29 15.54
N ASN A 390 -5.12 -23.31 14.91
CA ASN A 390 -5.49 -22.86 13.57
C ASN A 390 -4.29 -22.55 12.67
N ARG A 391 -4.41 -23.00 11.41
CA ARG A 391 -3.39 -22.88 10.35
C ARG A 391 -3.86 -22.07 9.14
N GLU A 392 -5.12 -21.64 9.10
CA GLU A 392 -5.75 -21.08 7.90
C GLU A 392 -5.08 -19.80 7.41
N TYR A 393 -4.42 -19.08 8.31
CA TYR A 393 -3.63 -17.88 8.03
C TYR A 393 -2.12 -18.08 8.20
N GLY A 394 -1.70 -19.31 8.49
CA GLY A 394 -0.31 -19.68 8.69
C GLY A 394 0.43 -19.85 7.36
N PRO A 395 1.77 -19.77 7.36
CA PRO A 395 2.57 -20.15 6.20
C PRO A 395 2.30 -21.60 5.77
N GLY A 396 1.99 -21.86 4.49
CA GLY A 396 1.87 -23.23 3.94
C GLY A 396 0.62 -24.04 4.36
N GLY A 397 -0.01 -23.74 5.49
CA GLY A 397 -1.19 -24.45 6.02
C GLY A 397 -2.56 -23.94 5.52
N GLN A 398 -2.57 -23.17 4.44
CA GLN A 398 -3.73 -22.46 3.94
C GLN A 398 -4.44 -23.34 2.92
N GLY A 399 -5.63 -23.88 3.24
CA GLY A 399 -6.44 -24.63 2.28
C GLY A 399 -6.91 -23.76 1.12
N TRP A 400 -8.20 -23.42 1.08
CA TRP A 400 -8.73 -22.50 0.07
C TRP A 400 -8.19 -21.07 0.23
N MET A 401 -7.87 -20.68 1.47
CA MET A 401 -7.37 -19.34 1.82
C MET A 401 -6.06 -18.98 1.09
N ARG A 402 -5.32 -19.97 0.57
CA ARG A 402 -4.10 -19.75 -0.21
C ARG A 402 -4.30 -18.84 -1.42
N TRP A 403 -5.47 -18.91 -2.06
CA TRP A 403 -5.78 -18.04 -3.20
C TRP A 403 -5.97 -16.58 -2.77
N VAL A 404 -6.67 -16.36 -1.63
CA VAL A 404 -6.85 -15.03 -1.04
C VAL A 404 -5.51 -14.46 -0.61
N THR A 405 -4.69 -15.28 0.05
CA THR A 405 -3.33 -14.91 0.43
C THR A 405 -2.48 -14.60 -0.78
N GLY A 406 -2.66 -15.27 -1.92
CA GLY A 406 -2.00 -14.92 -3.18
C GLY A 406 -2.26 -13.46 -3.59
N PHE A 407 -3.50 -12.99 -3.52
CA PHE A 407 -3.84 -11.58 -3.81
C PHE A 407 -3.17 -10.61 -2.84
N PHE A 408 -3.19 -10.92 -1.54
CA PHE A 408 -2.50 -10.12 -0.53
C PHE A 408 -0.98 -10.13 -0.74
N ALA A 409 -0.39 -11.30 -1.03
CA ALA A 409 1.03 -11.45 -1.24
C ALA A 409 1.52 -10.67 -2.45
N LEU A 410 0.74 -10.71 -3.53
CA LEU A 410 1.00 -9.95 -4.76
C LEU A 410 0.80 -8.44 -4.57
N HIS A 411 -0.09 -7.98 -3.70
CA HIS A 411 -0.24 -6.55 -3.42
C HIS A 411 0.87 -6.03 -2.49
N PHE A 412 1.13 -6.75 -1.40
CA PHE A 412 2.10 -6.34 -0.38
C PHE A 412 3.56 -6.66 -0.74
N GLY A 413 3.80 -7.50 -1.75
CA GLY A 413 5.15 -7.95 -2.09
C GLY A 413 5.78 -8.82 -1.00
N SER A 414 4.97 -9.55 -0.22
CA SER A 414 5.39 -10.36 0.93
C SER A 414 5.93 -11.74 0.53
N TYR A 415 6.68 -11.77 -0.57
CA TYR A 415 7.35 -12.96 -1.11
C TYR A 415 8.70 -12.54 -1.71
N GLY A 416 9.64 -13.47 -1.83
CA GLY A 416 10.94 -13.20 -2.49
C GLY A 416 11.85 -12.18 -1.78
N GLY A 417 11.51 -11.76 -0.55
CA GLY A 417 12.38 -10.97 0.34
C GLY A 417 12.78 -9.59 -0.19
N GLU A 418 14.00 -9.17 0.14
CA GLU A 418 14.54 -7.84 -0.21
C GLU A 418 14.51 -7.53 -1.71
N PRO A 419 14.86 -8.44 -2.64
CA PRO A 419 14.77 -8.17 -4.08
C PRO A 419 13.38 -7.74 -4.53
N VAL A 420 12.32 -8.43 -4.08
CA VAL A 420 10.93 -8.08 -4.41
C VAL A 420 10.56 -6.76 -3.76
N ARG A 421 10.94 -6.55 -2.49
CA ARG A 421 10.67 -5.30 -1.77
C ARG A 421 11.23 -4.07 -2.49
N TRP A 422 12.49 -4.13 -2.91
CA TRP A 422 13.12 -3.06 -3.70
C TRP A 422 12.55 -2.95 -5.12
N GLY A 423 12.20 -4.07 -5.75
CA GLY A 423 11.51 -4.08 -7.04
C GLY A 423 10.17 -3.35 -6.97
N TYR A 424 9.37 -3.61 -5.94
CA TYR A 424 8.08 -2.97 -5.69
C TYR A 424 8.24 -1.48 -5.38
N PHE A 425 9.27 -1.09 -4.62
CA PHE A 425 9.61 0.32 -4.42
C PHE A 425 9.87 1.03 -5.76
N VAL A 426 10.72 0.46 -6.63
CA VAL A 426 11.04 1.05 -7.94
C VAL A 426 9.82 1.07 -8.85
N LEU A 427 9.03 0.00 -8.91
CA LEU A 427 7.81 -0.07 -9.74
C LEU A 427 6.69 0.85 -9.21
N GLY A 428 6.65 1.08 -7.90
CA GLY A 428 5.80 2.08 -7.24
C GLY A 428 6.16 3.50 -7.68
N LEU A 429 7.45 3.86 -7.61
CA LEU A 429 7.96 5.14 -8.12
C LEU A 429 7.77 5.29 -9.64
N ALA A 430 7.88 4.20 -10.39
CA ALA A 430 7.56 4.18 -11.83
C ALA A 430 6.08 4.50 -12.08
N GLY A 431 5.17 4.03 -11.23
CA GLY A 431 3.76 4.43 -11.25
C GLY A 431 3.59 5.93 -11.03
N ALA A 432 4.17 6.48 -9.96
CA ALA A 432 4.16 7.92 -9.70
C ALA A 432 4.70 8.73 -10.90
N PHE A 433 5.78 8.25 -11.53
CA PHE A 433 6.32 8.83 -12.76
C PHE A 433 5.32 8.82 -13.93
N LEU A 434 4.58 7.71 -14.15
CA LEU A 434 3.60 7.63 -15.23
C LEU A 434 2.49 8.65 -15.07
N PHE A 435 1.97 8.85 -13.86
CA PHE A 435 0.90 9.83 -13.64
C PHE A 435 1.39 11.27 -13.82
N TYR A 436 2.58 11.58 -13.30
CA TYR A 436 3.21 12.87 -13.51
C TYR A 436 3.43 13.15 -15.01
N THR A 437 4.05 12.22 -15.72
CA THR A 437 4.36 12.37 -17.15
C THR A 437 3.13 12.34 -18.04
N GLY A 438 2.10 11.57 -17.70
CA GLY A 438 0.81 11.56 -18.40
C GLY A 438 0.16 12.95 -18.44
N ASN A 439 0.16 13.66 -17.31
CA ASN A 439 -0.33 15.04 -17.23
C ASN A 439 0.52 15.99 -18.08
N LEU A 440 1.85 15.87 -18.05
CA LEU A 440 2.75 16.69 -18.89
C LEU A 440 2.51 16.45 -20.38
N LEU A 441 2.35 15.19 -20.80
CA LEU A 441 2.04 14.82 -22.18
C LEU A 441 0.68 15.35 -22.62
N TRP A 442 -0.32 15.32 -21.73
CA TRP A 442 -1.64 15.92 -21.98
C TRP A 442 -1.52 17.43 -22.22
N ILE A 443 -0.86 18.17 -21.32
CA ILE A 443 -0.60 19.61 -21.43
C ILE A 443 0.06 19.94 -22.78
N GLU A 444 1.12 19.22 -23.12
CA GLU A 444 1.89 19.41 -24.34
C GLU A 444 1.08 19.03 -25.61
N SER A 445 0.17 18.07 -25.51
CA SER A 445 -0.75 17.73 -26.60
C SER A 445 -1.74 18.87 -26.89
N ARG A 446 -2.19 19.60 -25.87
CA ARG A 446 -3.11 20.75 -26.00
C ARG A 446 -2.43 21.95 -26.65
N ARG A 447 -1.18 22.25 -26.27
CA ARG A 447 -0.38 23.29 -26.94
C ARG A 447 -0.28 23.05 -28.45
N LYS A 448 0.07 21.84 -28.87
CA LYS A 448 0.22 21.52 -30.30
C LYS A 448 -1.10 21.66 -31.08
N ARG A 449 -2.23 21.24 -30.48
CA ARG A 449 -3.55 21.41 -31.11
C ARG A 449 -3.91 22.88 -31.30
N ALA A 450 -3.58 23.73 -30.32
CA ALA A 450 -3.82 25.16 -30.43
C ALA A 450 -2.95 25.81 -31.54
N ARG A 451 -1.68 25.40 -31.69
CA ARG A 451 -0.81 25.88 -32.79
C ARG A 451 -1.37 25.57 -34.17
N GLY A 452 -1.95 24.38 -34.35
CA GLY A 452 -2.55 23.97 -35.63
C GLY A 452 -3.79 24.77 -36.01
N ALA A 453 -4.38 25.53 -35.07
CA ALA A 453 -5.57 26.35 -35.29
C ALA A 453 -5.25 27.85 -35.43
N SER A 454 -4.24 28.37 -34.72
CA SER A 454 -3.82 29.79 -34.80
C SER A 454 -2.35 29.94 -34.43
N GLY A 455 -1.53 30.55 -35.29
CA GLY A 455 -0.07 30.65 -35.13
C GLY A 455 0.43 31.28 -33.81
N ASN A 456 -0.38 32.14 -33.17
CA ASN A 456 -0.14 32.63 -31.81
C ASN A 456 -0.97 31.82 -30.80
N VAL A 457 -0.29 31.16 -29.86
CA VAL A 457 -0.94 30.27 -28.87
C VAL A 457 -0.90 30.89 -27.48
N THR A 458 -2.03 31.46 -27.06
CA THR A 458 -2.30 31.71 -25.64
C THR A 458 -2.86 30.42 -25.03
N GLN A 459 -2.11 29.81 -24.10
CA GLN A 459 -2.56 28.58 -23.47
C GLN A 459 -3.74 28.81 -22.51
N ARG A 460 -4.77 27.98 -22.65
CA ARG A 460 -6.03 28.03 -21.88
C ARG A 460 -5.78 27.93 -20.37
N ARG A 461 -6.70 28.51 -19.59
CA ARG A 461 -6.63 28.54 -18.12
C ARG A 461 -6.63 27.14 -17.50
N ASP A 462 -7.41 26.21 -18.06
CA ASP A 462 -7.45 24.81 -17.61
C ASP A 462 -6.10 24.09 -17.77
N VAL A 463 -5.38 24.37 -18.87
CA VAL A 463 -4.03 23.81 -19.10
C VAL A 463 -3.01 24.37 -18.10
N ARG A 464 -3.07 25.67 -17.80
CA ARG A 464 -2.23 26.30 -16.77
C ARG A 464 -2.55 25.76 -15.38
N ALA A 465 -3.83 25.62 -15.04
CA ALA A 465 -4.28 25.07 -13.77
C ALA A 465 -3.82 23.63 -13.59
N MET A 466 -3.97 22.77 -14.62
CA MET A 466 -3.47 21.40 -14.60
C MET A 466 -1.94 21.35 -14.43
N GLY A 467 -1.20 22.27 -15.06
CA GLY A 467 0.25 22.39 -14.89
C GLY A 467 0.65 22.76 -13.45
N ALA A 468 -0.01 23.76 -12.87
CA ALA A 468 0.21 24.15 -11.48
C ALA A 468 -0.15 23.02 -10.52
N LEU A 469 -1.30 22.38 -10.72
CA LEU A 469 -1.79 21.32 -9.85
C LEU A 469 -0.93 20.05 -9.95
N THR A 470 -0.43 19.70 -11.14
CA THR A 470 0.53 18.59 -11.32
C THR A 470 1.81 18.84 -10.54
N VAL A 471 2.42 20.03 -10.64
CA VAL A 471 3.65 20.34 -9.89
C VAL A 471 3.37 20.43 -8.38
N GLY A 472 2.29 21.12 -8.00
CA GLY A 472 1.91 21.38 -6.61
C GLY A 472 1.59 20.11 -5.84
N VAL A 473 0.73 19.25 -6.38
CA VAL A 473 0.35 17.97 -5.75
C VAL A 473 1.55 17.04 -5.67
N CYS A 474 2.32 16.89 -6.76
CA CYS A 474 3.44 15.95 -6.76
C CYS A 474 4.56 16.38 -5.82
N MET A 475 4.97 17.65 -5.88
CA MET A 475 6.03 18.16 -5.00
C MET A 475 5.53 18.32 -3.56
N GLY A 476 4.26 18.69 -3.36
CA GLY A 476 3.63 18.79 -2.05
C GLY A 476 3.49 17.43 -1.36
N CYS A 477 3.19 16.37 -2.10
CA CYS A 477 3.15 15.00 -1.56
C CYS A 477 4.54 14.57 -1.08
N ILE A 478 5.56 14.72 -1.94
CA ILE A 478 6.96 14.38 -1.62
C ILE A 478 7.46 15.18 -0.41
N ALA A 479 7.25 16.50 -0.41
CA ALA A 479 7.68 17.38 0.66
C ALA A 479 6.92 17.09 1.96
N GLY A 480 5.59 16.90 1.89
CA GLY A 480 4.75 16.61 3.06
C GLY A 480 5.13 15.30 3.73
N VAL A 481 5.35 14.23 2.96
CA VAL A 481 5.84 12.95 3.51
C VAL A 481 7.22 13.13 4.12
N SER A 482 8.12 13.86 3.46
CA SER A 482 9.47 14.10 3.97
C SER A 482 9.48 14.86 5.30
N VAL A 483 8.70 15.94 5.41
CA VAL A 483 8.56 16.73 6.64
C VAL A 483 7.96 15.90 7.76
N ALA A 484 6.90 15.13 7.46
CA ALA A 484 6.27 14.26 8.45
C ALA A 484 7.26 13.19 8.97
N ILE A 485 8.06 12.58 8.08
CA ILE A 485 9.11 11.63 8.48
C ILE A 485 10.17 12.30 9.35
N ALA A 486 10.74 13.42 8.90
CA ALA A 486 11.78 14.12 9.65
C ALA A 486 11.30 14.55 11.06
N ALA A 487 10.07 15.08 11.16
CA ALA A 487 9.50 15.53 12.43
C ALA A 487 9.16 14.38 13.38
N ALA A 488 8.76 13.21 12.85
CA ALA A 488 8.45 12.03 13.65
C ALA A 488 9.65 11.51 14.46
N ARG A 489 10.87 11.98 14.18
CA ARG A 489 12.03 11.67 15.00
C ARG A 489 12.04 12.40 16.36
N PHE A 490 11.41 13.57 16.45
CA PHE A 490 11.47 14.43 17.63
C PHE A 490 10.13 14.55 18.38
N VAL A 491 9.00 14.41 17.68
CA VAL A 491 7.68 14.63 18.26
C VAL A 491 6.72 13.48 17.95
N GLU A 492 5.85 13.16 18.91
CA GLU A 492 4.68 12.28 18.73
C GLU A 492 3.45 13.05 18.21
N GLY A 493 3.67 14.22 17.58
CA GLY A 493 2.61 15.07 17.07
C GLY A 493 1.88 14.49 15.86
N PRO A 494 0.75 15.11 15.46
CA PRO A 494 -0.04 14.64 14.33
C PRO A 494 0.72 14.77 13.01
N ALA A 495 1.33 13.68 12.55
CA ALA A 495 2.00 13.60 11.25
C ALA A 495 1.11 14.11 10.10
N TRP A 496 -0.19 13.87 10.20
CA TRP A 496 -1.19 14.37 9.26
C TRP A 496 -1.18 15.90 9.13
N ALA A 497 -1.05 16.64 10.24
CA ALA A 497 -1.10 18.10 10.21
C ALA A 497 0.09 18.68 9.46
N LEU A 498 1.30 18.14 9.70
CA LEU A 498 2.51 18.54 9.00
C LEU A 498 2.46 18.19 7.52
N TYR A 499 1.95 17.00 7.18
CA TYR A 499 1.73 16.60 5.80
C TYR A 499 0.76 17.55 5.09
N TYR A 500 -0.45 17.75 5.62
CA TYR A 500 -1.47 18.55 4.94
C TYR A 500 -1.11 20.03 4.86
N LEU A 501 -0.50 20.61 5.90
CA LEU A 501 -0.01 21.99 5.85
C LEU A 501 1.01 22.17 4.73
N THR A 502 1.96 21.24 4.63
CA THR A 502 3.00 21.26 3.59
C THR A 502 2.41 21.00 2.21
N PHE A 503 1.55 19.99 2.07
CA PHE A 503 0.89 19.61 0.82
C PHE A 503 0.03 20.75 0.26
N LEU A 504 -0.82 21.35 1.09
CA LEU A 504 -1.67 22.48 0.71
C LEU A 504 -0.84 23.74 0.45
N GLY A 505 0.21 23.98 1.24
CA GLY A 505 1.15 25.08 1.03
C GLY A 505 1.85 25.00 -0.33
N PHE A 506 2.35 23.82 -0.71
CA PHE A 506 2.97 23.59 -2.01
C PHE A 506 1.96 23.70 -3.16
N THR A 507 0.75 23.17 -2.98
CA THR A 507 -0.31 23.27 -3.98
C THR A 507 -0.73 24.72 -4.21
N GLY A 508 -0.99 25.48 -3.14
CA GLY A 508 -1.30 26.91 -3.19
C GLY A 508 -0.16 27.73 -3.79
N ALA A 509 1.09 27.46 -3.39
CA ALA A 509 2.27 28.10 -3.97
C ALA A 509 2.41 27.83 -5.47
N ALA A 510 2.05 26.63 -5.96
CA ALA A 510 2.09 26.32 -7.38
C ALA A 510 1.12 27.20 -8.19
N PHE A 511 -0.07 27.47 -7.65
CA PHE A 511 -1.04 28.38 -8.25
C PHE A 511 -0.58 29.84 -8.19
N ALA A 512 -0.02 30.28 -7.06
CA ALA A 512 0.46 31.65 -6.89
C ALA A 512 1.66 31.98 -7.79
N LEU A 513 2.61 31.05 -7.90
CA LEU A 513 3.83 31.23 -8.71
C LEU A 513 3.58 31.03 -10.21
N GLY A 514 2.57 30.25 -10.56
CA GLY A 514 2.32 29.76 -11.91
C GLY A 514 3.26 28.61 -12.32
N PRO A 515 2.92 27.85 -13.38
CA PRO A 515 3.57 26.57 -13.68
C PRO A 515 5.09 26.64 -13.89
N ALA A 516 5.57 27.63 -14.65
CA ALA A 516 7.00 27.78 -14.94
C ALA A 516 7.85 28.01 -13.68
N ARG A 517 7.46 28.98 -12.83
CA ARG A 517 8.19 29.26 -11.59
C ARG A 517 8.03 28.13 -10.59
N ALA A 518 6.82 27.59 -10.43
CA ALA A 518 6.53 26.46 -9.55
C ALA A 518 7.37 25.22 -9.90
N ALA A 519 7.49 24.88 -11.19
CA ALA A 519 8.29 23.75 -11.68
C ALA A 519 9.79 23.88 -11.35
N THR A 520 10.26 25.08 -11.01
CA THR A 520 11.65 25.29 -10.58
C THR A 520 11.79 25.44 -9.08
N ALA A 521 10.87 26.17 -8.42
CA ALA A 521 10.96 26.51 -7.01
C ALA A 521 10.54 25.33 -6.12
N LEU A 522 9.43 24.67 -6.46
CA LEU A 522 8.87 23.62 -5.62
C LEU A 522 9.74 22.36 -5.57
N PRO A 523 10.40 21.89 -6.64
CA PRO A 523 11.32 20.76 -6.49
C PRO A 523 12.56 21.11 -5.66
N ARG A 524 13.01 22.39 -5.61
CA ARG A 524 14.08 22.80 -4.66
C ARG A 524 13.60 22.76 -3.22
N ALA A 525 12.39 23.28 -2.98
CA ALA A 525 11.78 23.26 -1.66
C ALA A 525 11.52 21.81 -1.20
N ALA A 526 11.05 20.94 -2.10
CA ALA A 526 10.91 19.52 -1.84
C ALA A 526 12.26 18.84 -1.56
N ALA A 527 13.32 19.16 -2.32
CA ALA A 527 14.67 18.67 -2.03
C ALA A 527 15.14 19.07 -0.63
N ALA A 528 14.92 20.32 -0.23
CA ALA A 528 15.25 20.80 1.12
C ALA A 528 14.43 20.07 2.20
N ALA A 529 13.12 19.86 1.97
CA ALA A 529 12.26 19.07 2.84
C ALA A 529 12.73 17.62 2.97
N THR A 530 13.18 17.00 1.88
CA THR A 530 13.73 15.63 1.91
C THR A 530 15.09 15.58 2.62
N LEU A 531 15.94 16.60 2.50
CA LEU A 531 17.18 16.72 3.27
C LEU A 531 16.97 16.90 4.78
N ALA A 532 15.76 17.28 5.22
CA ALA A 532 15.44 17.37 6.63
C ALA A 532 15.48 15.99 7.32
N ILE A 533 15.33 14.88 6.57
CA ILE A 533 15.43 13.51 7.10
C ILE A 533 16.86 13.23 7.60
N PRO A 534 17.91 13.22 6.77
CA PRO A 534 19.28 13.00 7.26
C PRO A 534 19.75 14.10 8.22
N ALA A 535 19.26 15.33 8.08
CA ALA A 535 19.52 16.39 9.07
C ALA A 535 18.94 16.04 10.45
N ALA A 536 17.73 15.46 10.51
CA ALA A 536 17.14 14.98 11.75
C ALA A 536 17.95 13.84 12.39
N THR A 537 18.56 12.96 11.59
CA THR A 537 19.52 11.97 12.12
C THR A 537 20.71 12.64 12.79
N LEU A 538 21.33 13.62 12.12
CA LEU A 538 22.49 14.34 12.67
C LEU A 538 22.16 15.11 13.95
N VAL A 539 21.00 15.78 13.99
CA VAL A 539 20.54 16.49 15.19
C VAL A 539 20.26 15.50 16.32
N ALA A 540 19.56 14.40 16.06
CA ALA A 540 19.30 13.37 17.07
C ALA A 540 20.59 12.74 17.59
N TRP A 541 21.57 12.49 16.70
CA TRP A 541 22.88 11.97 17.08
C TRP A 541 23.62 12.92 18.02
N ALA A 542 23.66 14.22 17.69
CA ALA A 542 24.26 15.24 18.55
C ALA A 542 23.55 15.33 19.91
N LEU A 543 22.21 15.34 19.94
CA LEU A 543 21.43 15.40 21.17
C LEU A 543 21.56 14.14 22.05
N SER A 544 21.88 12.99 21.44
CA SER A 544 22.08 11.72 22.16
C SER A 544 23.46 11.56 22.79
N GLY A 545 24.29 12.61 22.79
CA GLY A 545 25.68 12.51 23.26
C GLY A 545 26.53 11.63 22.33
N TRP A 546 26.27 11.69 21.03
CA TRP A 546 26.99 10.95 19.98
C TRP A 546 26.77 9.43 20.02
N ASN A 547 25.62 8.97 20.51
CA ASN A 547 25.30 7.54 20.54
C ASN A 547 25.20 6.95 19.11
N ALA A 548 26.11 6.05 18.78
CA ALA A 548 26.17 5.42 17.46
C ALA A 548 24.91 4.63 17.09
N GLN A 549 24.20 4.06 18.07
CA GLN A 549 22.94 3.33 17.82
C GLN A 549 21.85 4.27 17.29
N VAL A 550 21.85 5.52 17.72
CA VAL A 550 20.93 6.56 17.23
C VAL A 550 21.31 6.95 15.81
N ALA A 551 22.60 7.11 15.48
CA ALA A 551 23.04 7.44 14.12
C ALA A 551 22.84 6.29 13.11
N LEU A 552 22.95 5.04 13.57
CA LEU A 552 22.88 3.85 12.72
C LEU A 552 21.48 3.20 12.70
N SER A 553 20.46 3.85 13.25
CA SER A 553 19.08 3.36 13.25
C SER A 553 18.49 3.41 11.83
N ALA A 554 18.75 2.39 11.02
CA ALA A 554 18.33 2.24 9.61
C ALA A 554 18.92 3.28 8.63
N PRO A 555 20.24 3.22 8.33
CA PRO A 555 20.92 4.17 7.45
C PRO A 555 20.38 4.22 6.02
N GLY A 556 19.64 3.18 5.60
CA GLY A 556 18.96 3.14 4.31
C GLY A 556 17.93 4.27 4.13
N VAL A 557 17.27 4.72 5.20
CA VAL A 557 16.30 5.83 5.13
C VAL A 557 16.99 7.12 4.74
N ASP A 558 18.13 7.43 5.39
CA ASP A 558 18.94 8.62 5.10
C ASP A 558 19.56 8.56 3.70
N ALA A 559 20.08 7.39 3.30
CA ALA A 559 20.66 7.20 1.96
C ALA A 559 19.63 7.42 0.84
N VAL A 560 18.42 6.88 0.99
CA VAL A 560 17.33 7.08 0.03
C VAL A 560 16.87 8.53 0.01
N ALA A 561 16.78 9.19 1.17
CA ALA A 561 16.45 10.61 1.27
C ALA A 561 17.49 11.50 0.56
N LEU A 562 18.79 11.24 0.76
CA LEU A 562 19.87 11.96 0.06
C LEU A 562 19.79 11.79 -1.46
N ALA A 563 19.58 10.56 -1.93
CA ALA A 563 19.42 10.28 -3.36
C ALA A 563 18.17 10.97 -3.94
N GLY A 564 17.05 10.93 -3.21
CA GLY A 564 15.80 11.61 -3.57
C GLY A 564 15.96 13.13 -3.65
N ALA A 565 16.62 13.75 -2.67
CA ALA A 565 16.92 15.17 -2.66
C ALA A 565 17.82 15.58 -3.85
N ALA A 566 18.84 14.78 -4.17
CA ALA A 566 19.70 15.01 -5.33
C ALA A 566 18.90 14.94 -6.64
N LEU A 567 17.99 13.96 -6.77
CA LEU A 567 17.12 13.86 -7.94
C LEU A 567 16.18 15.07 -8.05
N LEU A 568 15.53 15.46 -6.96
CA LEU A 568 14.65 16.65 -6.90
C LEU A 568 15.41 17.93 -7.27
N TRP A 569 16.64 18.10 -6.76
CA TRP A 569 17.50 19.22 -7.14
C TRP A 569 17.81 19.22 -8.64
N ARG A 570 18.17 18.05 -9.21
CA ARG A 570 18.37 17.91 -10.66
C ARG A 570 17.11 18.22 -11.46
N THR A 571 15.92 17.83 -10.98
CA THR A 571 14.66 18.20 -11.64
C THR A 571 14.44 19.72 -11.65
N ALA A 572 14.76 20.42 -10.55
CA ALA A 572 14.67 21.88 -10.50
C ALA A 572 15.64 22.59 -11.46
N VAL A 573 16.85 22.06 -11.61
CA VAL A 573 17.85 22.57 -12.56
C VAL A 573 17.36 22.37 -14.00
N ALA A 574 16.91 21.16 -14.34
CA ALA A 574 16.37 20.84 -15.66
C ALA A 574 15.13 21.69 -15.99
N ALA A 575 14.22 21.88 -15.03
CA ALA A 575 13.05 22.74 -15.20
C ALA A 575 13.45 24.21 -15.44
N ARG A 576 14.49 24.71 -14.75
CA ARG A 576 14.98 26.09 -14.93
C ARG A 576 15.59 26.29 -16.31
N GLN A 577 16.39 25.34 -16.78
CA GLN A 577 16.92 25.36 -18.14
C GLN A 577 15.79 25.32 -19.18
N ARG A 578 14.79 24.46 -18.95
CA ARG A 578 13.60 24.38 -19.82
C ARG A 578 12.79 25.67 -19.84
N ALA A 579 12.66 26.36 -18.70
CA ALA A 579 11.91 27.60 -18.62
C ALA A 579 12.59 28.74 -19.40
N ARG A 580 13.93 28.78 -19.40
CA ARG A 580 14.73 29.80 -20.09
C ARG A 580 14.89 29.56 -21.58
N ASN A 581 15.18 28.32 -21.95
CA ASN A 581 15.57 27.95 -23.32
C ASN A 581 14.43 27.27 -24.10
N GLY A 582 13.27 27.09 -23.48
CA GLY A 582 12.12 26.42 -24.06
C GLY A 582 11.30 27.32 -25.00
N PRO A 583 10.33 26.74 -25.73
CA PRO A 583 9.37 27.50 -26.53
C PRO A 583 8.59 28.49 -25.67
N GLN A 584 8.55 29.76 -26.09
CA GLN A 584 7.93 30.87 -25.35
C GLN A 584 6.41 30.76 -25.23
N ASP A 585 5.76 30.00 -26.11
CA ASP A 585 4.32 29.70 -26.07
C ASP A 585 3.97 28.53 -25.12
N SER A 586 4.96 28.01 -24.37
CA SER A 586 4.79 26.96 -23.37
C SER A 586 4.38 27.56 -22.02
N ILE A 587 3.45 26.92 -21.28
CA ILE A 587 3.18 27.30 -19.87
C ILE A 587 4.40 27.16 -18.95
N TRP A 588 5.41 26.44 -19.43
CA TRP A 588 6.67 26.19 -18.74
C TRP A 588 7.73 27.27 -18.98
N ALA A 589 7.50 28.23 -19.89
CA ALA A 589 8.44 29.30 -20.19
C ALA A 589 8.42 30.38 -19.09
N SER A 590 9.58 30.87 -18.71
CA SER A 590 9.69 32.12 -17.95
C SER A 590 9.59 33.26 -18.97
N GLY A 591 8.36 33.75 -19.18
CA GLY A 591 8.12 34.95 -19.97
C GLY A 591 8.75 36.20 -19.36
#